data_AF-A0A0R0G6E1-F1
#
_entry.id   AF-A0A0R0G6E1-F1
#
_cell.length_a   1.000
_cell.length_b   1.000
_cell.length_c   1.000
_cell.angle_alpha   90.00
_cell.angle_beta   90.00
_cell.angle_gamma   90.00
#
_symmetry.space_group_name_H-M   'P 1'
#
loop_
_entity.id
_entity.type
_entity.pdbx_description
1 polymer ?
#
loop_
_entity_poly.entity_id
_entity_poly.type
_entity_poly.pdbx_seq_one_letter_code
_entity_poly.pdbx_strand_id
1 'polypeptide(L)' 'MTCRISLIGEINDTKETWKLAIRITKMCFIQKTLGGGFLEMLLMDEKGHKIKATVNILNLTNGKINSKRGKLILFRTLR' A
#
# COMPACT_ATOMS: atom_id res chain seq x y z
N MET A 1 -9.42 9.23 21.08
CA MET A 1 -8.20 8.62 20.53
C MET A 1 -7.80 9.35 19.26
N THR A 2 -6.70 10.10 19.30
CA THR A 2 -6.12 10.71 18.09
C THR A 2 -5.53 9.61 17.23
N CYS A 3 -6.05 9.46 16.00
CA CYS A 3 -5.53 8.49 15.06
C CYS A 3 -4.19 9.02 14.52
N ARG A 4 -3.08 8.63 15.15
CA ARG A 4 -1.74 9.04 14.71
C ARG A 4 -1.46 8.46 13.33
N ILE A 5 -1.13 9.34 12.38
CA ILE A 5 -0.59 8.98 11.08
C ILE A 5 0.93 8.88 11.24
N SER A 6 1.48 7.77 10.78
CA SER A 6 2.92 7.50 10.78
C SER A 6 3.57 7.84 9.44
N LEU A 7 4.85 8.17 9.51
CA LEU A 7 5.71 8.35 8.35
C LEU A 7 6.29 6.99 7.91
N ILE A 8 6.73 6.91 6.66
CA ILE A 8 7.34 5.66 6.14
C ILE A 8 8.60 5.30 6.93
N GLY A 9 9.41 6.30 7.31
CA GLY A 9 10.62 6.09 8.11
C GLY A 9 10.38 5.61 9.54
N GLU A 10 9.14 5.65 10.04
CA GLU A 10 8.81 5.12 11.37
C GLU A 10 8.48 3.61 11.33
N ILE A 11 8.19 3.06 10.14
CA ILE A 11 7.76 1.67 9.99
C ILE A 11 8.88 0.74 10.45
N ASN A 12 8.52 -0.21 11.30
CA ASN A 12 9.39 -1.27 11.77
C ASN A 12 8.57 -2.52 12.09
N ASP A 13 9.26 -3.61 12.41
CA ASP A 13 8.73 -4.94 12.67
C ASP A 13 8.17 -5.12 14.09
N THR A 14 8.36 -4.16 15.00
CA THR A 14 7.84 -4.25 16.38
C THR A 14 6.33 -4.02 16.48
N LYS A 15 5.70 -3.46 15.45
CA LYS A 15 4.24 -3.21 15.41
C LYS A 15 3.59 -3.91 14.23
N GLU A 16 2.47 -4.57 14.51
CA GLU A 16 1.69 -5.28 13.48
C GLU A 16 0.97 -4.34 12.50
N THR A 17 0.58 -3.14 12.93
CA THR A 17 -0.26 -2.22 12.13
C THR A 17 0.23 -0.78 12.17
N TRP A 18 0.15 -0.15 11.00
CA TRP A 18 0.53 1.24 10.77
C TRP A 18 -0.52 1.94 9.92
N LYS A 19 -0.72 3.24 10.15
CA LYS A 19 -1.60 4.08 9.32
C LYS A 19 -0.75 5.16 8.68
N LEU A 20 -0.72 5.21 7.36
CA LEU A 20 0.16 6.10 6.60
C LEU A 20 -0.66 7.08 5.76
N ALA A 21 -0.20 8.32 5.65
CA ALA A 21 -0.65 9.28 4.65
C ALA A 21 0.36 9.29 3.51
N ILE A 22 -0.01 8.71 2.37
CA ILE A 22 0.90 8.44 1.26
C ILE A 22 0.28 8.80 -0.08
N ARG A 23 1.14 9.19 -1.02
CA ARG A 23 0.80 9.31 -2.45
C ARG A 23 1.37 8.13 -3.23
N ILE A 24 0.60 7.63 -4.19
CA ILE A 24 1.11 6.68 -5.19
C ILE A 24 1.84 7.48 -6.27
N THR A 25 3.13 7.22 -6.44
CA THR A 25 3.99 7.93 -7.42
C THR A 25 4.17 7.13 -8.70
N LYS A 26 4.24 5.80 -8.61
CA LYS A 26 4.23 4.87 -9.74
C LYS A 26 3.35 3.68 -9.39
N MET A 27 2.72 3.10 -10.40
CA MET A 27 1.92 1.90 -10.30
C MET A 27 2.08 1.10 -11.59
N CYS A 28 2.41 -0.18 -11.48
CA CYS A 28 2.44 -1.08 -12.61
C CYS A 28 1.86 -2.44 -12.23
N PHE A 29 1.22 -3.07 -13.19
CA PHE A 29 0.68 -4.41 -13.05
C PHE A 29 1.67 -5.39 -13.67
N ILE A 30 2.08 -6.38 -12.89
CA ILE A 30 3.00 -7.42 -13.34
C ILE A 30 2.23 -8.73 -13.37
N GLN A 31 1.90 -9.17 -14.58
CA GLN A 31 1.26 -10.45 -14.81
C GLN A 31 2.33 -11.55 -14.80
N LYS A 32 2.18 -12.55 -13.92
CA LYS A 32 3.07 -13.73 -13.90
C LYS A 32 2.47 -14.92 -14.63
N THR A 33 1.14 -15.09 -14.57
CA THR A 33 0.43 -16.24 -15.13
C THR A 33 -0.97 -15.84 -15.65
N LEU A 34 -1.62 -16.72 -16.40
CA LEU A 34 -3.05 -16.57 -16.70
C LEU A 34 -3.83 -16.53 -15.37
N GLY A 35 -4.46 -15.38 -15.07
CA GLY A 35 -5.20 -15.16 -13.83
C GLY A 35 -4.36 -14.80 -12.59
N GLY A 36 -3.02 -14.74 -12.71
CA GLY A 36 -2.13 -14.46 -11.59
C GLY A 36 -1.14 -13.32 -11.86
N GLY A 37 -0.84 -12.55 -10.82
CA GLY A 37 0.09 -11.42 -10.90
C GLY A 37 0.06 -10.56 -9.66
N PHE A 38 0.78 -9.45 -9.70
CA PHE A 38 0.84 -8.49 -8.61
C PHE A 38 0.80 -7.06 -9.13
N LEU A 39 0.12 -6.22 -8.36
CA LEU A 39 0.19 -4.78 -8.49
C LEU A 39 1.40 -4.28 -7.72
N GLU A 40 2.38 -3.74 -8.42
CA GLU A 40 3.53 -3.09 -7.84
C GLU A 40 3.31 -1.57 -7.79
N MET A 41 3.61 -0.97 -6.64
CA MET A 41 3.39 0.45 -6.37
C MET A 41 4.62 1.06 -5.71
N LEU A 42 4.95 2.28 -6.11
CA LEU A 42 5.92 3.13 -5.41
C LEU A 42 5.15 4.21 -4.66
N LEU A 43 5.18 4.12 -3.33
CA LEU A 43 4.45 4.98 -2.41
C LEU A 43 5.42 6.00 -1.81
N MET A 44 4.92 7.19 -1.50
CA MET A 44 5.73 8.25 -0.91
C MET A 44 4.95 9.01 0.18
N ASP A 45 5.61 9.33 1.29
CA ASP A 45 5.04 10.16 2.36
C ASP A 45 5.29 11.67 2.13
N GLU A 46 4.84 12.50 3.07
CA GLU A 46 5.01 13.96 3.02
C GLU A 46 6.47 14.43 3.13
N LYS A 47 7.36 13.62 3.71
CA LYS A 47 8.79 13.92 3.83
C LYS A 47 9.59 13.48 2.60
N GLY A 48 8.94 12.83 1.64
CA GLY A 48 9.57 12.36 0.42
C GLY A 48 10.21 10.97 0.56
N HIS A 49 10.06 10.30 1.71
CA HIS A 49 10.49 8.91 1.84
C HIS A 49 9.66 8.03 0.93
N LYS A 50 10.29 7.01 0.34
CA LYS A 50 9.66 6.12 -0.62
C LYS A 50 9.66 4.69 -0.10
N ILE A 51 8.57 3.97 -0.33
CA ILE A 51 8.49 2.53 -0.11
C ILE A 51 7.89 1.86 -1.34
N LYS A 52 8.45 0.71 -1.69
CA LYS A 52 7.92 -0.16 -2.74
C LYS A 52 6.97 -1.16 -2.10
N ALA A 53 5.75 -1.28 -2.62
CA ALA A 53 4.73 -2.20 -2.15
C ALA A 53 4.24 -3.07 -3.30
N THR A 54 3.99 -4.35 -3.02
CA THR A 54 3.43 -5.30 -3.99
C THR A 54 2.19 -5.94 -3.41
N VAL A 55 1.11 -6.00 -4.18
CA VAL A 55 -0.16 -6.65 -3.79
C VAL A 55 -0.47 -7.76 -4.78
N ASN A 56 -0.66 -8.98 -4.29
CA ASN A 56 -1.09 -10.09 -5.14
C ASN A 56 -2.54 -9.87 -5.60
N ILE A 57 -2.79 -10.02 -6.90
CA ILE A 57 -4.12 -9.89 -7.54
C ILE A 57 -5.17 -10.80 -6.91
N LEU A 58 -4.77 -12.00 -6.48
CA LEU A 58 -5.70 -12.92 -5.85
C LEU A 58 -6.34 -12.31 -4.58
N ASN A 59 -5.64 -11.36 -3.95
CA ASN A 59 -6.14 -10.64 -2.77
C ASN A 59 -6.91 -9.35 -3.13
N LEU A 60 -6.92 -8.93 -4.41
CA LEU A 60 -7.62 -7.72 -4.88
C LEU A 60 -9.10 -7.95 -5.17
N THR A 61 -9.54 -9.20 -5.29
CA THR A 61 -10.94 -9.57 -5.60
C THR A 61 -11.95 -9.04 -4.57
N ASN A 62 -11.53 -8.78 -3.33
CA ASN A 62 -12.34 -8.13 -2.29
C ASN A 62 -11.92 -6.67 -1.95
N GLY A 63 -10.87 -6.14 -2.59
CA GLY A 63 -10.27 -4.85 -2.25
C GLY A 63 -10.32 -3.86 -3.41
N LYS A 64 -11.38 -3.06 -3.49
CA LYS A 64 -11.56 -2.04 -4.53
C LYS A 64 -10.45 -0.97 -4.47
N ILE A 65 -9.44 -1.07 -5.33
CA ILE A 65 -8.41 -0.03 -5.48
C ILE A 65 -8.96 1.07 -6.40
N ASN A 66 -9.68 2.02 -5.82
CA ASN A 66 -10.06 3.27 -6.49
C ASN A 66 -9.00 4.34 -6.19
N SER A 67 -7.90 4.34 -6.91
CA SER A 67 -6.93 5.44 -6.90
C SER A 67 -7.45 6.61 -7.75
N LYS A 68 -8.38 7.39 -7.18
CA LYS A 68 -8.53 8.81 -7.55
C LYS A 68 -7.81 9.60 -6.45
N ARG A 69 -6.80 10.39 -6.85
CA ARG A 69 -5.91 11.22 -6.03
C ARG A 69 -6.41 11.43 -4.59
N GLY A 70 -5.71 10.87 -3.60
CA GLY A 70 -5.88 11.19 -2.17
C GLY A 70 -6.59 10.16 -1.29
N LYS A 71 -6.93 8.95 -1.77
CA LYS A 71 -7.54 7.92 -0.91
C LYS A 71 -6.50 7.13 -0.10
N LEU A 72 -6.68 7.10 1.22
CA LEU A 72 -6.00 6.21 2.16
C LEU A 72 -6.14 4.75 1.67
N ILE A 73 -5.01 4.05 1.55
CA ILE A 73 -5.00 2.59 1.31
C ILE A 73 -4.79 1.91 2.66
N LEU A 74 -5.80 1.18 3.13
CA LEU A 74 -5.72 0.35 4.32
C LEU A 74 -5.27 -1.06 3.90
N PHE A 75 -4.03 -1.42 4.19
CA PHE A 75 -3.58 -2.81 4.05
C PHE A 75 -3.93 -3.54 5.35
N ARG A 76 -4.79 -4.56 5.26
CA ARG A 76 -5.05 -5.49 6.36
C ARG A 76 -4.49 -6.85 5.95
N THR A 77 -3.60 -7.41 6.75
CA THR A 77 -3.19 -8.80 6.62
C THR A 77 -4.37 -9.67 7.05
N LEU A 78 -4.74 -10.65 6.22
CA LEU A 78 -5.64 -11.73 6.64
C LEU A 78 -4.74 -12.81 7.27
N ARG A 79 -5.01 -13.12 8.54
CA ARG A 79 -4.48 -14.32 9.21
C ARG A 79 -5.20 -15.55 8.66
#